data_AF-A0A962FE27-F1
#
_entry.id   AF-A0A962FE27-F1
#
_cell.length_a   1.000
_cell.length_b   1.000
_cell.length_c   1.000
_cell.angle_alpha   90.00
_cell.angle_beta   90.00
_cell.angle_gamma   90.00
#
_symmetry.space_group_name_H-M   'P 1'
#
loop_
_entity.id
_entity.type
_entity.pdbx_description
1 polymer ?
#
loop_
_entity_poly.entity_id
_entity_poly.type
_entity_poly.pdbx_seq_one_letter_code
_entity_poly.pdbx_strand_id
1 'polypeptide(L)' 'MAKAVVAVALGLLLVGAPVFALRPVCVPLSDEDLKSFNTPIEQRTDKDFWVKVFQKRGDRWFHCKTWISRQFFF' A
#
# COMPACT_ATOMS: atom_id res chain seq x y z
N MET A 1 -1.76 11.76 37.05
CA MET A 1 -0.68 11.25 36.17
C MET A 1 -1.15 10.11 35.26
N ALA A 2 -1.76 9.04 35.77
CA ALA A 2 -2.22 7.91 34.94
C ALA A 2 -3.17 8.28 33.77
N LYS A 3 -4.16 9.16 34.00
CA LYS A 3 -5.12 9.58 32.95
C LYS A 3 -4.46 10.28 31.76
N ALA A 4 -3.42 11.10 32.01
CA ALA A 4 -2.69 11.80 30.97
C ALA A 4 -1.84 10.83 30.12
N VAL A 5 -1.19 9.86 30.76
CA VAL A 5 -0.43 8.81 30.07
C VAL A 5 -1.35 7.97 29.19
N VAL A 6 -2.52 7.57 29.71
CA VAL A 6 -3.52 6.82 28.94
C VAL A 6 -4.01 7.63 27.74
N ALA A 7 -4.35 8.91 27.92
CA ALA A 7 -4.80 9.76 26.82
C ALA A 7 -3.74 9.93 25.73
N VAL A 8 -2.47 10.14 26.11
CA VAL A 8 -1.34 10.23 25.16
C VAL A 8 -1.12 8.90 24.44
N ALA A 9 -1.14 7.79 25.16
CA ALA A 9 -0.99 6.46 24.56
C ALA A 9 -2.12 6.16 23.56
N LEU A 10 -3.37 6.50 23.92
CA LEU A 10 -4.51 6.33 23.03
C LEU A 10 -4.39 7.20 21.78
N GLY A 11 -3.97 8.46 21.95
CA GLY A 11 -3.73 9.38 20.83
C GLY A 11 -2.66 8.86 19.88
N LEU A 12 -1.54 8.36 20.42
CA LEU A 12 -0.47 7.75 19.62
C LEU A 12 -0.95 6.51 18.88
N LEU A 13 -1.77 5.67 19.50
CA LEU A 13 -2.28 4.46 18.88
C LEU A 13 -3.29 4.77 17.77
N LEU A 14 -4.17 5.75 17.99
CA LEU A 14 -5.16 6.21 17.01
C LEU A 14 -4.53 6.84 15.77
N VAL A 15 -3.31 7.39 15.86
CA VAL A 15 -2.60 7.94 14.69
C VAL A 15 -1.61 6.94 14.12
N GLY A 16 -0.85 6.25 14.98
CA GLY A 16 0.19 5.31 14.58
C GLY A 16 -0.35 4.08 13.88
N ALA A 17 -1.47 3.51 14.34
CA ALA A 17 -2.05 2.32 13.73
C ALA A 17 -2.56 2.60 12.30
N PRO A 18 -3.32 3.68 12.02
CA PRO A 18 -3.66 4.05 10.65
C PRO A 18 -2.43 4.29 9.79
N VAL A 19 -1.45 5.10 10.24
CA VAL A 19 -0.24 5.39 9.45
C VAL A 19 0.50 4.10 9.08
N PHE A 20 0.61 3.16 10.01
CA PHE A 20 1.24 1.86 9.74
C PHE A 20 0.42 1.01 8.77
N ALA A 21 -0.90 0.93 8.95
CA ALA A 21 -1.78 0.14 8.09
C ALA A 21 -1.82 0.68 6.64
N LEU A 22 -1.76 2.01 6.53
CA LEU A 22 -1.83 2.77 5.30
C LEU A 22 -0.48 2.89 4.58
N ARG A 23 0.63 2.49 5.18
CA ARG A 23 1.94 2.56 4.52
C ARG A 23 1.95 1.78 3.19
N PRO A 24 2.50 2.35 2.10
CA PRO A 24 2.57 1.66 0.82
C PRO A 24 3.61 0.53 0.85
N VAL A 25 3.24 -0.63 0.32
CA VAL A 25 4.11 -1.80 0.15
C VAL A 25 4.13 -2.19 -1.32
N CYS A 26 5.31 -2.05 -1.93
CA CYS A 26 5.54 -2.30 -3.35
C CYS A 26 6.32 -3.61 -3.54
N VAL A 27 5.79 -4.51 -4.36
CA VAL A 27 6.43 -5.78 -4.72
C VAL A 27 6.72 -5.76 -6.22
N PRO A 28 7.92 -6.18 -6.67
CA PRO A 28 8.23 -6.25 -8.08
C PRO A 28 7.29 -7.22 -8.79
N LEU A 29 6.86 -6.86 -10.00
CA LEU A 29 6.15 -7.75 -10.92
C LEU A 29 7.18 -8.45 -11.81
N SER A 30 6.98 -9.75 -12.06
CA SER A 30 7.77 -10.50 -13.04
C SER A 30 7.25 -10.26 -14.46
N ASP A 31 8.05 -10.63 -15.46
CA ASP A 31 7.64 -10.50 -16.87
C ASP A 31 6.46 -11.44 -17.21
N GLU A 32 6.31 -12.54 -16.47
CA GLU A 32 5.16 -13.44 -16.56
C GLU A 32 3.89 -12.79 -15.98
N ASP A 33 4.00 -12.10 -14.84
CA ASP A 33 2.88 -11.36 -14.26
C ASP A 33 2.39 -10.28 -15.23
N LEU A 34 3.31 -9.60 -15.91
CA LEU A 34 2.98 -8.56 -16.89
C LEU A 34 2.16 -9.09 -18.07
N LYS A 35 2.36 -10.35 -18.47
CA LYS A 35 1.59 -11.01 -19.54
C LYS A 35 0.18 -11.41 -19.10
N SER A 36 -0.07 -11.52 -17.80
CA SER A 36 -1.37 -11.92 -17.27
C SER A 36 -2.43 -10.81 -17.37
N PHE A 37 -2.00 -9.56 -17.60
CA PHE A 37 -2.91 -8.42 -17.70
C PHE A 37 -3.57 -8.33 -19.08
N ASN A 38 -4.90 -8.36 -19.12
CA ASN A 38 -5.66 -8.11 -20.35
C ASN A 38 -5.45 -6.70 -20.93
N THR A 39 -5.22 -5.71 -20.07
CA THR A 39 -4.92 -4.33 -20.47
C THR A 39 -3.43 -4.05 -20.20
N PRO A 40 -2.69 -3.45 -21.14
CA PRO A 40 -1.29 -3.08 -20.91
C PRO A 40 -1.13 -2.29 -19.62
N ILE A 41 -0.16 -2.67 -18.79
CA ILE A 41 0.05 -2.09 -17.45
C ILE A 41 0.32 -0.58 -17.53
N GLU A 42 0.92 -0.10 -18.61
CA GLU A 42 1.20 1.30 -18.90
C GLU A 42 -0.08 2.16 -18.95
N GLN A 43 -1.20 1.56 -19.34
CA GLN A 43 -2.49 2.24 -19.50
C GLN A 43 -3.36 2.14 -18.24
N ARG A 44 -2.92 1.35 -17.24
CA ARG A 44 -3.68 1.13 -16.01
C ARG A 44 -3.52 2.32 -15.06
N THR A 45 -4.64 2.81 -14.56
CA THR A 45 -4.70 3.95 -13.63
C THR A 45 -5.28 3.59 -12.27
N ASP A 46 -5.27 2.30 -11.93
CA ASP A 46 -5.81 1.78 -10.68
C ASP A 46 -5.16 2.45 -9.45
N LYS A 47 -5.97 2.69 -8.42
CA LYS A 47 -5.54 3.27 -7.14
C LYS A 47 -6.00 2.41 -5.97
N ASP A 48 -5.13 2.27 -4.98
CA ASP A 48 -5.44 1.70 -3.67
C ASP A 48 -5.38 2.83 -2.64
N PHE A 49 -6.55 3.25 -2.16
CA PHE A 49 -6.76 4.48 -1.38
C PHE A 49 -6.19 5.75 -2.07
N TRP A 50 -4.94 6.14 -1.79
CA TRP A 50 -4.23 7.24 -2.47
C TRP A 50 -2.99 6.79 -3.24
N VAL A 51 -2.64 5.50 -3.19
CA VAL A 51 -1.44 4.93 -3.81
C VAL A 51 -1.77 4.46 -5.23
N LYS A 52 -0.99 4.86 -6.23
CA LYS A 52 -1.09 4.26 -7.58
C LYS A 52 -0.67 2.80 -7.51
N VAL A 53 -1.52 1.89 -8.00
CA VAL A 53 -1.29 0.45 -7.85
C VAL A 53 -0.12 -0.03 -8.70
N PHE A 54 -0.04 0.41 -9.95
CA PHE A 54 1.06 0.05 -10.83
C PHE A 54 2.01 1.23 -10.96
N GLN A 55 3.29 1.00 -10.63
CA GLN A 55 4.33 2.03 -10.69
C GLN A 55 5.57 1.46 -11.36
N LYS A 56 6.11 2.18 -12.35
CA LYS A 56 7.39 1.84 -12.97
C LYS A 56 8.53 2.52 -12.21
N ARG A 57 9.55 1.76 -11.79
CA ARG A 57 10.76 2.27 -11.14
C ARG A 57 11.98 1.70 -11.87
N GLY A 58 12.66 2.56 -12.63
CA GLY A 58 13.66 2.11 -13.60
C GLY A 58 13.00 1.23 -14.68
N ASP A 59 13.59 0.07 -14.93
CA ASP A 59 13.08 -0.87 -15.94
C ASP A 59 12.06 -1.88 -15.39
N ARG A 60 11.71 -1.80 -14.10
CA ARG A 60 10.83 -2.77 -13.46
C ARG A 60 9.50 -2.16 -13.02
N TRP A 61 8.43 -2.91 -13.24
CA TRP A 61 7.11 -2.60 -12.72
C TRP A 61 6.93 -3.13 -11.31
N PHE A 62 6.21 -2.37 -10.49
CA PHE A 62 5.88 -2.74 -9.12
C PHE A 62 4.38 -2.66 -8.91
N HIS A 63 3.85 -3.64 -8.19
CA HIS A 63 2.51 -3.62 -7.65
C HIS A 63 2.56 -3.02 -6.24
N CYS A 64 2.02 -1.83 -6.05
CA CYS A 64 1.99 -1.08 -4.81
C CYS A 64 0.57 -1.06 -4.23
N LYS A 65 0.40 -1.60 -3.03
CA LYS A 65 -0.84 -1.53 -2.25
C LYS A 65 -0.48 -1.11 -0.83
N THR A 66 -1.42 -0.52 -0.10
CA THR A 66 -1.28 -0.31 1.35
C THR A 66 -1.06 -1.65 2.05
N TRP A 67 -0.36 -1.64 3.19
CA TRP A 67 -0.11 -2.86 3.95
C TRP A 67 -1.41 -3.60 4.27
N ILE A 68 -2.45 -2.86 4.65
CA ILE A 68 -3.77 -3.43 4.94
C ILE A 68 -4.43 -4.05 3.71
N SER A 69 -4.44 -3.38 2.55
CA SER A 69 -5.01 -3.95 1.33
C SER A 69 -4.32 -5.25 0.93
N ARG A 70 -3.01 -5.40 1.16
CA ARG A 70 -2.31 -6.67 0.91
C ARG A 70 -2.71 -7.83 1.81
N GLN A 71 -3.17 -7.57 3.04
CA GLN A 71 -3.61 -8.65 3.93
C GLN A 71 -5.00 -9.17 3.56
N PHE A 72 -5.85 -8.32 2.98
CA PHE A 72 -7.24 -8.65 2.69
C PHE A 72 -7.53 -8.90 1.20
N PHE A 73 -6.70 -8.42 0.28
CA PHE A 73 -6.93 -8.46 -1.17
C PHE A 73 -5.64 -8.76 -1.94
N PHE A 74 -5.54 -9.96 -2.52
CA PHE A 74 -4.45 -10.38 -3.41
C PHE A 74 -4.62 -9.76 -4.80
#